data_AF-A0A0L8G7R5-F1
#
_entry.id   AF-A0A0L8G7R5-F1
#
_cell.length_a   1.000
_cell.length_b   1.000
_cell.length_c   1.000
_cell.angle_alpha   90.00
_cell.angle_beta   90.00
_cell.angle_gamma   90.00
#
_symmetry.space_group_name_H-M   'P 1'
#
loop_
_entity.id
_entity.type
_entity.pdbx_description
1 polymer ?
#
loop_
_entity_poly.entity_id
_entity_poly.type
_entity_poly.pdbx_seq_one_letter_code
_entity_poly.pdbx_strand_id
1 'polypeptide(L)'
;MASIEEYAEHLSVKSNLGRIISDESILMIACNKEVRECLRQLDILVDDRELDLKKQLVDLYKYFTERTRQCQQKDLTIKEKVKKVKVLESHVRRISTEKMETDEIYERNLFGFNSKVATLQNELDRLTKEKEHEEGKNVISVSNLRSNVQSLYNQINWLVSEKEKIDEMNVTQMSELHSQIATIQLKIELAVSEEQQAAERFKTQVSLFKTKFRQLNAMYEQLRYIFKQELHQTNEAVLNADTRMAERKRQIQDLSEKLEV
;
A
#
# COMPACT_ATOMS: atom_id res chain seq x y z
N MET A 1 -34.16 10.41 40.47
CA MET A 1 -33.41 9.53 41.39
C MET A 1 -33.47 10.21 42.73
N ALA A 2 -33.95 9.52 43.77
CA ALA A 2 -34.01 10.11 45.11
C ALA A 2 -32.58 10.18 45.68
N SER A 3 -32.21 11.29 46.34
CA SER A 3 -30.86 11.45 46.90
C SER A 3 -30.64 10.47 48.08
N ILE A 4 -29.38 10.26 48.50
CA ILE A 4 -29.03 9.51 49.72
C ILE A 4 -29.88 9.97 50.91
N GLU A 5 -30.10 11.28 51.00
CA GLU A 5 -30.87 11.93 52.07
C GLU A 5 -32.34 11.52 52.02
N GLU A 6 -32.97 11.52 50.84
CA GLU A 6 -34.38 11.08 50.68
C GLU A 6 -34.56 9.57 50.97
N TYR A 7 -33.58 8.73 50.64
CA TYR A 7 -33.65 7.29 50.93
C TYR A 7 -33.38 6.97 52.40
N ALA A 8 -32.49 7.71 53.04
CA ALA A 8 -32.22 7.63 54.48
C ALA A 8 -33.44 8.09 55.29
N GLU A 9 -34.10 9.18 54.91
CA GLU A 9 -35.36 9.64 55.52
C GLU A 9 -36.46 8.58 55.42
N HIS A 10 -36.64 7.99 54.23
CA HIS A 10 -37.71 7.00 54.02
C HIS A 10 -37.50 5.69 54.80
N LEU A 11 -36.26 5.32 55.10
CA LEU A 11 -35.90 4.18 55.97
C LEU A 11 -35.97 4.54 57.47
N SER A 12 -35.64 5.78 57.84
CA SER A 12 -35.77 6.29 59.22
C SER A 12 -37.23 6.33 59.66
N VAL A 13 -38.14 6.75 58.77
CA VAL A 13 -39.61 6.69 59.00
C VAL A 13 -40.11 5.26 59.25
N LYS A 14 -39.48 4.24 58.63
CA LYS A 14 -39.82 2.82 58.86
C LYS A 14 -39.22 2.24 60.15
N SER A 15 -38.08 2.76 60.62
CA SER A 15 -37.44 2.37 61.89
C SER A 15 -38.31 2.72 63.11
N ASN A 16 -39.01 3.85 63.05
CA ASN A 16 -39.96 4.31 64.08
C ASN A 16 -41.19 3.39 64.29
N LEU A 17 -41.41 2.38 63.43
CA LEU A 17 -42.57 1.47 63.47
C LEU A 17 -42.29 0.07 64.06
N GLY A 18 -41.17 -0.14 64.77
CA GLY A 18 -41.06 -1.30 65.68
C GLY A 18 -39.75 -2.09 65.71
N ARG A 19 -38.67 -1.60 65.10
CA ARG A 19 -37.30 -2.09 65.37
C ARG A 19 -36.35 -0.91 65.26
N ILE A 20 -35.60 -0.62 66.34
CA ILE A 20 -34.55 0.39 66.35
C ILE A 20 -33.45 -0.09 65.40
N ILE A 21 -33.56 0.29 64.13
CA ILE A 21 -32.45 0.26 63.19
C ILE A 21 -31.75 1.60 63.42
N SER A 22 -30.49 1.57 63.88
CA SER A 22 -29.74 2.81 64.10
C SER A 22 -29.66 3.60 62.79
N ASP A 23 -29.71 4.94 62.86
CA ASP A 23 -29.57 5.81 61.68
C ASP A 23 -28.28 5.50 60.89
N GLU A 24 -27.24 5.03 61.59
CA GLU A 24 -25.98 4.52 61.02
C GLU A 24 -26.15 3.24 60.18
N SER A 25 -27.06 2.33 60.55
CA SER A 25 -27.39 1.13 59.76
C SER A 25 -28.19 1.48 58.50
N ILE A 26 -29.03 2.51 58.57
CA ILE A 26 -29.79 3.03 57.42
C ILE A 26 -28.85 3.69 56.40
N LEU A 27 -27.93 4.52 56.87
CA LEU A 27 -26.85 5.11 56.06
C LEU A 27 -25.99 4.03 55.39
N MET A 28 -25.60 2.99 56.12
CA MET A 28 -24.84 1.86 55.58
C MET A 28 -25.60 1.10 54.47
N ILE A 29 -26.92 0.94 54.61
CA ILE A 29 -27.75 0.30 53.57
C ILE A 29 -27.86 1.21 52.34
N ALA A 30 -27.99 2.52 52.52
CA ALA A 30 -28.03 3.50 51.44
C ALA A 30 -26.70 3.55 50.67
N CYS A 31 -25.57 3.66 51.37
CA CYS A 31 -24.23 3.63 50.76
C CYS A 31 -23.97 2.33 49.99
N ASN A 32 -24.31 1.18 50.55
CA ASN A 32 -24.16 -0.11 49.85
C ASN A 32 -25.00 -0.20 48.58
N LYS A 33 -26.17 0.44 48.55
CA LYS A 33 -27.03 0.47 47.36
C LYS A 33 -26.43 1.35 46.27
N GLU A 34 -25.87 2.50 46.62
CA GLU A 34 -25.20 3.37 45.65
C GLU A 34 -23.90 2.78 45.13
N VAL A 35 -23.08 2.16 45.97
CA VAL A 35 -21.87 1.44 45.53
C VAL A 35 -22.23 0.35 44.51
N ARG A 36 -23.30 -0.43 44.75
CA ARG A 36 -23.76 -1.44 43.79
C ARG A 36 -24.26 -0.83 42.48
N GLU A 37 -24.95 0.30 42.53
CA GLU A 37 -25.40 0.99 41.32
C GLU A 37 -24.24 1.58 40.52
N CYS A 38 -23.24 2.17 41.19
CA CYS A 38 -22.00 2.63 40.57
C CYS A 38 -21.22 1.48 39.91
N LEU A 39 -21.10 0.33 40.59
CA LEU A 39 -20.47 -0.87 40.01
C LEU A 39 -21.25 -1.37 38.77
N ARG A 40 -22.60 -1.40 38.84
CA ARG A 40 -23.44 -1.80 37.71
C ARG A 40 -23.29 -0.88 36.50
N GLN A 41 -23.25 0.43 36.72
CA GLN A 41 -23.04 1.40 35.63
C GLN A 41 -21.63 1.27 35.04
N LEU A 42 -20.64 0.95 35.87
CA LEU A 42 -19.29 0.72 35.40
C LEU A 42 -19.19 -0.55 34.53
N ASP A 43 -19.82 -1.65 34.94
CA ASP A 43 -19.85 -2.89 34.14
C ASP A 43 -20.47 -2.64 32.76
N ILE A 44 -21.57 -1.90 32.68
CA ILE A 44 -22.21 -1.51 31.41
C ILE A 44 -21.25 -0.70 30.53
N LEU A 45 -20.57 0.30 31.12
CA LEU A 45 -19.62 1.14 30.39
C LEU A 45 -18.41 0.34 29.88
N VAL A 46 -17.92 -0.63 30.66
CA VAL A 46 -16.82 -1.52 30.28
C VAL A 46 -17.26 -2.43 29.13
N ASP A 47 -18.43 -3.07 29.23
CA ASP A 47 -18.97 -3.97 28.22
C ASP A 47 -19.23 -3.25 26.89
N ASP A 48 -19.87 -2.08 26.92
CA ASP A 48 -20.12 -1.26 25.72
C ASP A 48 -18.80 -0.88 25.04
N ARG A 49 -17.78 -0.57 25.82
CA ARG A 49 -16.46 -0.17 25.30
C ARG A 49 -15.68 -1.34 24.75
N GLU A 50 -15.77 -2.51 25.38
CA GLU A 50 -15.19 -3.75 24.88
C GLU A 50 -15.83 -4.14 23.54
N LEU A 51 -17.14 -4.00 23.41
CA LEU A 51 -17.88 -4.25 22.18
C LEU A 51 -17.44 -3.31 21.04
N ASP A 52 -17.30 -2.01 21.32
CA ASP A 52 -16.82 -1.02 20.35
C ASP A 52 -15.38 -1.33 19.87
N LEU A 53 -14.48 -1.68 20.80
CA LEU A 53 -13.12 -2.08 20.46
C LEU A 53 -13.07 -3.36 19.63
N LYS A 54 -13.86 -4.38 19.99
CA LYS A 54 -13.97 -5.63 19.22
C LYS A 54 -14.43 -5.34 17.79
N LYS A 55 -15.43 -4.47 17.63
CA LYS A 55 -15.93 -4.05 16.31
C LYS A 55 -14.85 -3.34 15.50
N GLN A 56 -14.17 -2.36 16.08
CA GLN A 56 -13.07 -1.64 15.42
C GLN A 56 -11.93 -2.57 15.02
N LEU A 57 -11.60 -3.57 15.84
CA LEU A 57 -10.57 -4.56 15.54
C LEU A 57 -10.97 -5.47 14.36
N VAL A 58 -12.24 -5.91 14.33
CA VAL A 58 -12.78 -6.71 13.22
C VAL A 58 -12.76 -5.91 11.91
N ASP A 59 -13.15 -4.64 11.94
CA ASP A 59 -13.14 -3.77 10.77
C ASP A 59 -11.71 -3.52 10.27
N LEU A 60 -10.76 -3.29 11.19
CA LEU A 60 -9.35 -3.15 10.86
C LEU A 60 -8.80 -4.43 10.23
N TYR A 61 -9.13 -5.60 10.78
CA TYR A 61 -8.71 -6.90 10.24
C TYR A 61 -9.26 -7.13 8.82
N LYS A 62 -10.56 -6.88 8.60
CA LYS A 62 -11.17 -6.97 7.26
C LYS A 62 -10.48 -6.05 6.26
N TYR A 63 -10.20 -4.81 6.67
CA TYR A 63 -9.46 -3.86 5.85
C TYR A 63 -8.07 -4.38 5.47
N PHE A 64 -7.33 -4.95 6.44
CA PHE A 64 -6.02 -5.57 6.19
C PHE A 64 -6.10 -6.69 5.17
N THR A 65 -7.02 -7.63 5.37
CA THR A 65 -7.18 -8.79 4.47
C THR A 65 -7.45 -8.35 3.04
N GLU A 66 -8.40 -7.43 2.85
CA GLU A 66 -8.73 -6.93 1.52
C GLU A 66 -7.58 -6.13 0.91
N ARG A 67 -6.90 -5.30 1.70
CA ARG A 67 -5.76 -4.51 1.22
C ARG A 67 -4.60 -5.41 0.80
N THR A 68 -4.25 -6.41 1.60
CA THR A 68 -3.21 -7.40 1.24
C THR A 68 -3.53 -8.10 -0.07
N ARG A 69 -4.80 -8.50 -0.29
CA ARG A 69 -5.26 -9.11 -1.53
C ARG A 69 -5.06 -8.17 -2.73
N GLN A 70 -5.44 -6.90 -2.58
CA GLN A 70 -5.25 -5.89 -3.63
C GLN A 70 -3.77 -5.65 -3.95
N CYS A 71 -2.90 -5.55 -2.93
CA CYS A 71 -1.47 -5.39 -3.13
C CYS A 71 -0.87 -6.58 -3.90
N GLN A 72 -1.26 -7.81 -3.54
CA GLN A 72 -0.81 -9.02 -4.23
C GLN A 72 -1.26 -9.03 -5.71
N GLN A 73 -2.50 -8.62 -5.98
CA GLN A 73 -3.01 -8.53 -7.35
C GLN A 73 -2.26 -7.48 -8.18
N LYS A 74 -1.96 -6.32 -7.59
CA LYS A 74 -1.15 -5.27 -8.24
C LYS A 74 0.28 -5.74 -8.49
N ASP A 75 0.90 -6.44 -7.54
CA ASP A 75 2.25 -6.99 -7.69
C ASP A 75 2.34 -7.98 -8.86
N LEU A 76 1.35 -8.87 -8.99
CA LEU A 76 1.22 -9.76 -10.15
C LEU A 76 1.13 -8.97 -11.47
N THR A 77 0.27 -7.94 -11.49
CA THR A 77 0.09 -7.09 -12.67
C THR A 77 1.38 -6.35 -13.05
N ILE A 78 2.12 -5.83 -12.07
CA ILE A 78 3.42 -5.17 -12.28
C ILE A 78 4.43 -6.19 -12.83
N LYS A 79 4.53 -7.39 -12.25
CA LYS A 79 5.41 -8.46 -12.72
C LYS A 79 5.13 -8.83 -14.18
N GLU A 80 3.87 -8.91 -14.57
CA GLU A 80 3.49 -9.16 -15.97
C GLU A 80 3.90 -8.01 -16.90
N LYS A 81 3.67 -6.76 -16.49
CA LYS A 81 4.10 -5.59 -17.28
C LYS A 81 5.63 -5.54 -17.43
N VAL A 82 6.38 -5.84 -16.38
CA VAL A 82 7.85 -5.92 -16.41
C VAL A 82 8.31 -7.01 -17.39
N LYS A 83 7.65 -8.18 -17.40
CA LYS A 83 7.93 -9.23 -18.40
C LYS A 83 7.68 -8.73 -19.82
N LYS A 84 6.56 -8.01 -20.06
CA LYS A 84 6.26 -7.42 -21.37
C LYS A 84 7.33 -6.42 -21.81
N VAL A 85 7.79 -5.54 -20.92
CA VAL A 85 8.90 -4.61 -21.21
C VAL A 85 10.15 -5.37 -21.64
N LYS A 86 10.56 -6.42 -20.90
CA LYS A 86 11.73 -7.23 -21.26
C LYS A 86 11.61 -7.89 -22.65
N VAL A 87 10.41 -8.35 -23.00
CA VAL A 87 10.13 -8.91 -24.32
C VAL A 87 10.27 -7.83 -25.40
N LEU A 88 9.70 -6.65 -25.20
CA LEU A 88 9.81 -5.53 -26.14
C LEU A 88 11.26 -5.04 -26.29
N GLU A 89 11.99 -4.90 -25.20
CA GLU A 89 13.43 -4.58 -25.22
C GLU A 89 14.24 -5.63 -25.99
N SER A 90 13.85 -6.91 -25.91
CA SER A 90 14.48 -7.96 -26.71
C SER A 90 14.18 -7.81 -28.19
N HIS A 91 12.98 -7.37 -28.56
CA HIS A 91 12.64 -7.08 -29.96
C HIS A 91 13.43 -5.88 -30.49
N VAL A 92 13.53 -4.81 -29.69
CA VAL A 92 14.38 -3.63 -29.99
C VAL A 92 15.83 -4.05 -30.25
N ARG A 93 16.39 -4.89 -29.38
CA ARG A 93 17.75 -5.43 -29.59
C ARG A 93 17.86 -6.23 -30.88
N ARG A 94 16.89 -7.11 -31.15
CA ARG A 94 16.89 -7.94 -32.36
C ARG A 94 16.86 -7.09 -33.63
N ILE A 95 15.96 -6.12 -33.73
CA ILE A 95 15.88 -5.20 -34.88
C ILE A 95 17.20 -4.44 -35.04
N SER A 96 17.83 -4.03 -33.93
CA SER A 96 19.13 -3.34 -33.97
C SER A 96 20.23 -4.24 -34.53
N THR A 97 20.27 -5.52 -34.13
CA THR A 97 21.21 -6.52 -34.67
C THR A 97 20.94 -6.80 -36.14
N GLU A 98 19.70 -7.06 -36.53
CA GLU A 98 19.29 -7.31 -37.91
C GLU A 98 19.64 -6.12 -38.82
N LYS A 99 19.48 -4.88 -38.32
CA LYS A 99 19.91 -3.67 -39.03
C LYS A 99 21.42 -3.67 -39.27
N MET A 100 22.23 -3.92 -38.23
CA MET A 100 23.69 -3.97 -38.37
C MET A 100 24.14 -5.01 -39.41
N GLU A 101 23.56 -6.22 -39.36
CA GLU A 101 23.86 -7.28 -40.33
C GLU A 101 23.44 -6.88 -41.76
N THR A 102 22.29 -6.22 -41.91
CA THR A 102 21.81 -5.72 -43.20
C THR A 102 22.72 -4.62 -43.75
N ASP A 103 23.19 -3.70 -42.89
CA ASP A 103 24.15 -2.67 -43.24
C ASP A 103 25.48 -3.26 -43.73
N GLU A 104 26.01 -4.29 -43.05
CA GLU A 104 27.23 -4.98 -43.49
C GLU A 104 27.07 -5.67 -44.85
N ILE A 105 25.92 -6.33 -45.09
CA ILE A 105 25.62 -6.96 -46.38
C ILE A 105 25.52 -5.91 -47.48
N TYR A 106 24.84 -4.79 -47.20
CA TYR A 106 24.70 -3.67 -48.12
C TYR A 106 26.08 -3.12 -48.52
N GLU A 107 26.94 -2.80 -47.57
CA GLU A 107 28.27 -2.24 -47.84
C GLU A 107 29.14 -3.21 -48.66
N ARG A 108 29.07 -4.51 -48.35
CA ARG A 108 29.79 -5.55 -49.11
C ARG A 108 29.31 -5.62 -50.56
N ASN A 109 27.99 -5.60 -50.78
CA ASN A 109 27.41 -5.64 -52.11
C ASN A 109 27.73 -4.37 -52.91
N LEU A 110 27.63 -3.21 -52.28
CA LEU A 110 27.95 -1.92 -52.88
C LEU A 110 29.42 -1.86 -53.31
N PHE A 111 30.34 -2.29 -52.44
CA PHE A 111 31.76 -2.41 -52.77
C PHE A 111 32.00 -3.34 -53.97
N GLY A 112 31.36 -4.53 -53.96
CA GLY A 112 31.46 -5.50 -55.05
C GLY A 112 30.97 -4.94 -56.40
N PHE A 113 29.83 -4.25 -56.40
CA PHE A 113 29.31 -3.61 -57.61
C PHE A 113 30.20 -2.46 -58.09
N ASN A 114 30.66 -1.59 -57.21
CA ASN A 114 31.56 -0.48 -57.55
C ASN A 114 32.88 -0.99 -58.14
N SER A 115 33.48 -2.02 -57.56
CA SER A 115 34.69 -2.67 -58.08
C SER A 115 34.48 -3.24 -59.49
N LYS A 116 33.32 -3.89 -59.71
CA LYS A 116 32.95 -4.44 -61.03
C LYS A 116 32.69 -3.35 -62.07
N VAL A 117 32.04 -2.25 -61.67
CA VAL A 117 31.85 -1.07 -62.52
C VAL A 117 33.20 -0.49 -62.93
N ALA A 118 34.11 -0.26 -61.99
CA ALA A 118 35.45 0.26 -62.27
C ALA A 118 36.24 -0.65 -63.22
N THR A 119 36.16 -1.97 -63.03
CA THR A 119 36.82 -2.95 -63.91
C THR A 119 36.28 -2.87 -65.35
N LEU A 120 34.94 -2.87 -65.51
CA LEU A 120 34.30 -2.79 -66.83
C LEU A 120 34.52 -1.44 -67.50
N GLN A 121 34.60 -0.34 -66.74
CA GLN A 121 34.92 0.98 -67.26
C GLN A 121 36.36 1.04 -67.77
N ASN A 122 37.33 0.53 -67.02
CA ASN A 122 38.72 0.43 -67.48
C ASN A 122 38.83 -0.40 -68.76
N GLU A 123 38.09 -1.50 -68.86
CA GLU A 123 38.06 -2.35 -70.06
C GLU A 123 37.39 -1.67 -71.25
N LEU A 124 36.29 -0.94 -71.00
CA LEU A 124 35.61 -0.12 -72.00
C LEU A 124 36.51 1.00 -72.52
N ASP A 125 37.24 1.69 -71.64
CA ASP A 125 38.18 2.75 -72.00
C ASP A 125 39.34 2.20 -72.83
N ARG A 126 39.86 1.02 -72.46
CA ARG A 126 40.90 0.32 -73.24
C ARG A 126 40.41 0.00 -74.66
N LEU A 127 39.25 -0.65 -74.78
CA LEU A 127 38.70 -1.03 -76.08
C LEU A 127 38.29 0.18 -76.93
N THR A 128 37.88 1.27 -76.30
CA THR A 128 37.56 2.52 -77.00
C THR A 128 38.82 3.13 -77.61
N LYS A 129 39.94 3.15 -76.87
CA LYS A 129 41.25 3.59 -77.38
C LYS A 129 41.79 2.66 -78.47
N GLU A 130 41.64 1.34 -78.32
CA GLU A 130 42.04 0.36 -79.35
C GLU A 130 41.21 0.51 -80.65
N LYS A 131 39.93 0.87 -80.54
CA LYS A 131 39.03 1.12 -81.68
C LYS A 131 39.39 2.41 -82.45
N GLU A 132 40.06 3.38 -81.81
CA GLU A 132 40.66 4.52 -82.51
C GLU A 132 41.89 4.12 -83.35
N HIS A 133 42.37 2.88 -83.24
CA HIS A 133 43.52 2.35 -84.00
C HIS A 133 43.19 1.17 -84.94
N GLU A 134 42.06 0.47 -84.78
CA GLU A 134 41.65 -0.63 -85.68
C GLU A 134 40.18 -0.52 -86.14
N GLU A 135 39.96 -0.49 -87.46
CA GLU A 135 38.64 -0.36 -88.08
C GLU A 135 37.79 -1.64 -87.90
N GLY A 136 36.71 -1.53 -87.12
CA GLY A 136 35.48 -2.31 -87.32
C GLY A 136 35.23 -3.55 -86.44
N LYS A 137 36.25 -4.20 -85.85
CA LYS A 137 36.02 -5.48 -85.13
C LYS A 137 35.47 -5.37 -83.70
N ASN A 138 35.60 -4.21 -83.04
CA ASN A 138 35.29 -4.05 -81.60
C ASN A 138 33.98 -3.29 -81.27
N VAL A 139 33.10 -3.01 -82.25
CA VAL A 139 31.87 -2.23 -82.00
C VAL A 139 30.89 -2.98 -81.09
N ILE A 140 30.74 -4.30 -81.30
CA ILE A 140 29.80 -5.15 -80.55
C ILE A 140 30.29 -5.36 -79.11
N SER A 141 31.61 -5.49 -78.89
CA SER A 141 32.19 -5.65 -77.55
C SER A 141 32.04 -4.38 -76.69
N VAL A 142 32.26 -3.20 -77.27
CA VAL A 142 32.04 -1.90 -76.60
C VAL A 142 30.56 -1.67 -76.26
N SER A 143 29.65 -2.00 -77.18
CA SER A 143 28.20 -1.96 -76.93
C SER A 143 27.80 -2.82 -75.73
N ASN A 144 28.27 -4.07 -75.69
CA ASN A 144 27.97 -5.01 -74.61
C ASN A 144 28.54 -4.55 -73.27
N LEU A 145 29.77 -4.04 -73.24
CA LEU A 145 30.37 -3.49 -72.01
C LEU A 145 29.61 -2.28 -71.48
N ARG A 146 29.20 -1.36 -72.37
CA ARG A 146 28.37 -0.21 -71.99
C ARG A 146 27.03 -0.64 -71.40
N SER A 147 26.39 -1.65 -71.99
CA SER A 147 25.15 -2.24 -71.46
C SER A 147 25.37 -2.89 -70.09
N ASN A 148 26.49 -3.59 -69.89
CA ASN A 148 26.83 -4.21 -68.61
C ASN A 148 27.07 -3.17 -67.50
N VAL A 149 27.80 -2.10 -67.81
CA VAL A 149 28.02 -0.97 -66.88
C VAL A 149 26.69 -0.33 -66.51
N GLN A 150 25.83 -0.05 -67.50
CA GLN A 150 24.50 0.51 -67.22
C GLN A 150 23.64 -0.41 -66.35
N SER A 151 23.68 -1.72 -66.62
CA SER A 151 22.98 -2.71 -65.79
C SER A 151 23.46 -2.70 -64.34
N LEU A 152 24.77 -2.57 -64.11
CA LEU A 152 25.32 -2.50 -62.75
C LEU A 152 24.92 -1.20 -62.04
N TYR A 153 24.92 -0.06 -62.73
CA TYR A 153 24.41 1.19 -62.17
C TYR A 153 22.94 1.07 -61.77
N ASN A 154 22.11 0.42 -62.58
CA ASN A 154 20.71 0.17 -62.23
C ASN A 154 20.58 -0.73 -60.98
N GLN A 155 21.43 -1.76 -60.85
CA GLN A 155 21.47 -2.62 -59.66
C GLN A 155 21.93 -1.87 -58.41
N ILE A 156 22.93 -0.99 -58.52
CA ILE A 156 23.37 -0.12 -57.41
C ILE A 156 22.22 0.81 -56.98
N ASN A 157 21.57 1.48 -57.94
CA ASN A 157 20.45 2.38 -57.63
C ASN A 157 19.29 1.63 -56.94
N TRP A 158 19.00 0.41 -57.39
CA TRP A 158 18.01 -0.45 -56.73
C TRP A 158 18.43 -0.80 -55.30
N LEU A 159 19.69 -1.19 -55.09
CA LEU A 159 20.22 -1.54 -53.78
C LEU A 159 20.16 -0.34 -52.80
N VAL A 160 20.51 0.87 -53.26
CA VAL A 160 20.40 2.12 -52.48
C VAL A 160 18.94 2.37 -52.08
N SER A 161 18.01 2.31 -53.03
CA SER A 161 16.58 2.53 -52.75
C SER A 161 16.02 1.48 -51.79
N GLU A 162 16.45 0.23 -51.90
CA GLU A 162 15.99 -0.84 -51.00
C GLU A 162 16.54 -0.65 -49.58
N LYS A 163 17.79 -0.22 -49.43
CA LYS A 163 18.35 0.17 -48.12
C LYS A 163 17.54 1.28 -47.47
N GLU A 164 17.24 2.35 -48.22
CA GLU A 164 16.46 3.48 -47.70
C GLU A 164 15.10 3.03 -47.16
N LYS A 165 14.39 2.17 -47.90
CA LYS A 165 13.09 1.62 -47.44
C LYS A 165 13.22 0.79 -46.16
N ILE A 166 14.23 -0.08 -46.09
CA ILE A 166 14.48 -0.91 -44.91
C ILE A 166 14.82 -0.02 -43.69
N ASP A 167 15.63 1.01 -43.89
CA ASP A 167 15.97 1.98 -42.85
C ASP A 167 14.74 2.73 -42.33
N GLU A 168 13.87 3.22 -43.22
CA GLU A 168 12.61 3.88 -42.84
C GLU A 168 11.68 2.95 -42.05
N MET A 169 11.55 1.69 -42.49
CA MET A 169 10.77 0.68 -41.78
C MET A 169 11.33 0.41 -40.39
N ASN A 170 12.65 0.22 -40.28
CA ASN A 170 13.32 -0.04 -39.01
C ASN A 170 13.16 1.15 -38.04
N VAL A 171 13.30 2.39 -38.52
CA VAL A 171 13.09 3.59 -37.71
C VAL A 171 11.66 3.64 -37.17
N THR A 172 10.67 3.37 -38.02
CA THR A 172 9.25 3.37 -37.64
C THR A 172 8.96 2.31 -36.58
N GLN A 173 9.40 1.06 -36.81
CA GLN A 173 9.22 -0.05 -35.87
C GLN A 173 9.90 0.22 -34.52
N MET A 174 11.14 0.73 -34.54
CA MET A 174 11.87 1.08 -33.33
C MET A 174 11.19 2.19 -32.54
N SER A 175 10.69 3.22 -33.22
CA SER A 175 9.94 4.30 -32.59
C SER A 175 8.67 3.79 -31.92
N GLU A 176 7.92 2.91 -32.59
CA GLU A 176 6.71 2.30 -32.04
C GLU A 176 7.02 1.44 -30.80
N LEU A 177 8.03 0.57 -30.87
CA LEU A 177 8.44 -0.27 -29.74
C LEU A 177 8.91 0.57 -28.55
N HIS A 178 9.73 1.59 -28.77
CA HIS A 178 10.17 2.49 -27.70
C HIS A 178 8.99 3.25 -27.06
N SER A 179 8.03 3.72 -27.86
CA SER A 179 6.80 4.36 -27.37
C SER A 179 5.98 3.42 -26.49
N GLN A 180 5.83 2.15 -26.91
CA GLN A 180 5.14 1.12 -26.12
C GLN A 180 5.87 0.83 -24.81
N ILE A 181 7.21 0.70 -24.84
CA ILE A 181 8.04 0.50 -23.64
C ILE A 181 7.85 1.67 -22.66
N ALA A 182 8.00 2.91 -23.12
CA ALA A 182 7.85 4.10 -22.30
C ALA A 182 6.45 4.18 -21.65
N THR A 183 5.41 3.87 -22.43
CA THR A 183 4.03 3.85 -21.93
C THR A 183 3.83 2.80 -20.83
N ILE A 184 4.39 1.60 -20.98
CA ILE A 184 4.28 0.54 -19.98
C ILE A 184 5.08 0.91 -18.71
N GLN A 185 6.28 1.46 -18.87
CA GLN A 185 7.12 1.93 -17.77
C GLN A 185 6.41 3.00 -16.94
N LEU A 186 5.83 4.02 -17.59
CA LEU A 186 5.04 5.05 -16.89
C LEU A 186 3.86 4.43 -16.11
N LYS A 187 3.15 3.46 -16.69
CA LYS A 187 2.07 2.74 -16.01
C LYS A 187 2.55 1.89 -14.82
N ILE A 188 3.80 1.44 -14.82
CA ILE A 188 4.42 0.75 -13.68
C ILE A 188 4.74 1.78 -12.59
N GLU A 189 5.41 2.88 -12.95
CA GLU A 189 5.79 3.94 -12.02
C GLU A 189 4.58 4.53 -11.28
N LEU A 190 3.50 4.84 -12.02
CA LEU A 190 2.25 5.32 -11.43
C LEU A 190 1.67 4.30 -10.43
N ALA A 191 1.62 3.02 -10.81
CA ALA A 191 1.09 1.97 -9.94
C ALA A 191 1.91 1.79 -8.66
N VAL A 192 3.24 1.93 -8.73
CA VAL A 192 4.14 1.89 -7.57
C VAL A 192 3.93 3.10 -6.68
N SER A 193 3.84 4.31 -7.27
CA SER A 193 3.64 5.55 -6.54
C SER A 193 2.31 5.58 -5.79
N GLU A 194 1.22 5.16 -6.44
CA GLU A 194 -0.10 5.01 -5.80
C GLU A 194 -0.05 4.08 -4.60
N GLU A 195 0.72 2.98 -4.70
CA GLU A 195 0.85 2.01 -3.62
C GLU A 195 1.67 2.55 -2.45
N GLN A 196 2.75 3.31 -2.72
CA GLN A 196 3.49 4.02 -1.68
C GLN A 196 2.62 5.05 -0.95
N GLN A 197 1.82 5.84 -1.67
CA GLN A 197 0.90 6.78 -1.03
C GLN A 197 -0.15 6.07 -0.15
N ALA A 198 -0.69 4.95 -0.62
CA ALA A 198 -1.63 4.16 0.17
C ALA A 198 -0.99 3.56 1.42
N ALA A 199 0.26 3.09 1.33
CA ALA A 199 1.03 2.58 2.47
C ALA A 199 1.28 3.66 3.52
N GLU A 200 1.61 4.89 3.12
CA GLU A 200 1.79 6.00 4.06
C GLU A 200 0.48 6.41 4.74
N ARG A 201 -0.62 6.54 3.99
CA ARG A 201 -1.95 6.78 4.59
C ARG A 201 -2.30 5.71 5.61
N PHE A 202 -2.00 4.46 5.29
CA PHE A 202 -2.25 3.34 6.16
C PHE A 202 -1.42 3.40 7.46
N LYS A 203 -0.13 3.70 7.34
CA LYS A 203 0.77 3.91 8.49
C LYS A 203 0.24 5.01 9.42
N THR A 204 -0.30 6.10 8.87
CA THR A 204 -0.97 7.15 9.65
C THR A 204 -2.19 6.61 10.40
N GLN A 205 -3.06 5.82 9.75
CA GLN A 205 -4.24 5.24 10.40
C GLN A 205 -3.87 4.28 11.54
N VAL A 206 -2.88 3.41 11.33
CA VAL A 206 -2.38 2.50 12.39
C VAL A 206 -1.81 3.29 13.56
N SER A 207 -1.07 4.37 13.30
CA SER A 207 -0.56 5.26 14.34
C SER A 207 -1.69 5.89 15.15
N LEU A 208 -2.73 6.41 14.47
CA LEU A 208 -3.91 6.98 15.12
C LEU A 208 -4.63 5.95 15.99
N PHE A 209 -4.82 4.72 15.49
CA PHE A 209 -5.42 3.64 16.26
C PHE A 209 -4.61 3.32 17.52
N LYS A 210 -3.28 3.19 17.41
CA LYS A 210 -2.39 2.96 18.57
C LYS A 210 -2.52 4.06 19.61
N THR A 211 -2.61 5.32 19.19
CA THR A 211 -2.79 6.45 20.09
C THR A 211 -4.13 6.38 20.83
N LYS A 212 -5.24 6.14 20.10
CA LYS A 212 -6.57 5.98 20.71
C LYS A 212 -6.61 4.81 21.70
N PHE A 213 -5.97 3.70 21.34
CA PHE A 213 -5.89 2.53 22.22
C PHE A 213 -5.13 2.85 23.52
N ARG A 214 -3.98 3.54 23.43
CA ARG A 214 -3.24 3.99 24.63
C ARG A 214 -4.06 4.93 25.52
N GLN A 215 -4.75 5.89 24.92
CA GLN A 215 -5.62 6.82 25.66
C GLN A 215 -6.73 6.06 26.40
N LEU A 216 -7.34 5.08 25.75
CA LEU A 216 -8.36 4.25 26.37
C LEU A 216 -7.80 3.41 27.53
N ASN A 217 -6.63 2.79 27.34
CA ASN A 217 -5.98 2.02 28.39
C ASN A 217 -5.62 2.90 29.60
N ALA A 218 -5.18 4.14 29.36
CA ALA A 218 -4.91 5.10 30.41
C ALA A 218 -6.18 5.50 31.19
N MET A 219 -7.29 5.77 30.50
CA MET A 219 -8.58 6.03 31.15
C MET A 219 -9.05 4.86 32.02
N TYR A 220 -8.90 3.63 31.52
CA TYR A 220 -9.28 2.43 32.26
C TYR A 220 -8.49 2.28 33.56
N GLU A 221 -7.16 2.45 33.52
CA GLU A 221 -6.33 2.38 34.73
C GLU A 221 -6.64 3.52 35.72
N GLN A 222 -6.96 4.72 35.23
CA GLN A 222 -7.40 5.83 36.08
C GLN A 222 -8.71 5.52 36.80
N LEU A 223 -9.72 5.03 36.08
CA LEU A 223 -11.00 4.62 36.68
C LEU A 223 -10.77 3.53 37.72
N ARG A 224 -10.00 2.50 37.38
CA ARG A 224 -9.67 1.41 38.30
C ARG A 224 -8.99 1.91 39.57
N TYR A 225 -8.09 2.89 39.45
CA TYR A 225 -7.43 3.51 40.60
C TYR A 225 -8.44 4.25 41.50
N ILE A 226 -9.29 5.10 40.91
CA ILE A 226 -10.34 5.84 41.65
C ILE A 226 -11.25 4.86 42.37
N PHE A 227 -11.74 3.83 41.69
CA PHE A 227 -12.61 2.81 42.30
C PHE A 227 -11.94 2.08 43.46
N LYS A 228 -10.64 1.78 43.34
CA LYS A 228 -9.89 1.17 44.44
C LYS A 228 -9.78 2.10 45.64
N GLN A 229 -9.59 3.40 45.43
CA GLN A 229 -9.56 4.39 46.51
C GLN A 229 -10.92 4.54 47.17
N GLU A 230 -11.98 4.72 46.40
CA GLU A 230 -13.37 4.85 46.90
C GLU A 230 -13.80 3.60 47.69
N LEU A 231 -13.45 2.41 47.19
CA LEU A 231 -13.72 1.15 47.90
C LEU A 231 -12.96 1.07 49.22
N HIS A 232 -11.70 1.52 49.26
CA HIS A 232 -10.91 1.54 50.48
C HIS A 232 -11.47 2.53 51.50
N GLN A 233 -11.82 3.75 51.08
CA GLN A 233 -12.43 4.77 51.92
C GLN A 233 -13.77 4.31 52.48
N THR A 234 -14.60 3.68 51.63
CA THR A 234 -15.86 3.09 52.05
C THR A 234 -15.63 2.00 53.10
N ASN A 235 -14.71 1.07 52.87
CA ASN A 235 -14.38 0.01 53.83
C ASN A 235 -13.88 0.56 55.17
N GLU A 236 -13.04 1.60 55.17
CA GLU A 236 -12.60 2.27 56.40
C GLU A 236 -13.76 2.96 57.12
N ALA A 237 -14.65 3.62 56.38
CA ALA A 237 -15.85 4.23 56.97
C ALA A 237 -16.76 3.20 57.63
N VAL A 238 -16.95 2.02 56.99
CA VAL A 238 -17.69 0.88 57.57
C VAL A 238 -17.02 0.41 58.86
N LEU A 239 -15.72 0.13 58.82
CA LEU A 239 -14.97 -0.38 59.98
C LEU A 239 -15.02 0.60 61.16
N ASN A 240 -14.90 1.89 60.89
CA ASN A 240 -15.02 2.95 61.90
C ASN A 240 -16.43 3.02 62.48
N ALA A 241 -17.47 2.88 61.65
CA ALA A 241 -18.85 2.83 62.12
C ALA A 241 -19.11 1.59 63.01
N ASP A 242 -18.64 0.41 62.60
CA ASP A 242 -18.74 -0.82 63.38
C ASP A 242 -18.03 -0.70 64.74
N THR A 243 -16.84 -0.10 64.75
CA THR A 243 -16.09 0.15 65.99
C THR A 243 -16.86 1.08 66.93
N ARG A 244 -17.40 2.19 66.42
CA ARG A 244 -18.23 3.13 67.20
C ARG A 244 -19.50 2.48 67.72
N MET A 245 -20.16 1.63 66.93
CA MET A 245 -21.35 0.88 67.37
C MET A 245 -21.01 -0.11 68.50
N ALA A 246 -19.91 -0.85 68.37
CA ALA A 246 -19.46 -1.76 69.42
C ALA A 246 -19.15 -1.01 70.73
N GLU A 247 -18.56 0.18 70.64
CA GLU A 247 -18.24 1.02 71.78
C GLU A 247 -19.49 1.62 72.44
N ARG A 248 -20.44 2.15 71.65
CA ARG A 248 -21.75 2.58 72.15
C ARG A 248 -22.50 1.44 72.83
N LYS A 249 -22.45 0.24 72.26
CA LYS A 249 -23.08 -0.95 72.86
C LYS A 249 -22.49 -1.28 74.24
N ARG A 250 -21.17 -1.19 74.40
CA ARG A 250 -20.52 -1.35 75.72
C ARG A 250 -20.93 -0.25 76.68
N GLN A 251 -20.94 1.01 76.26
CA GLN A 251 -21.35 2.13 77.11
C GLN A 251 -22.79 2.01 77.60
N ILE A 252 -23.71 1.58 76.72
CA ILE A 252 -25.11 1.31 77.09
C ILE A 252 -25.18 0.16 78.10
N GLN A 253 -24.38 -0.89 77.92
CA GLN A 253 -24.32 -2.01 78.84
C GLN A 253 -23.79 -1.60 80.22
N ASP A 254 -22.68 -0.86 80.28
CA ASP A 254 -22.12 -0.30 81.52
C ASP A 254 -23.12 0.64 82.24
N LEU A 255 -23.88 1.44 81.49
CA LEU A 255 -24.92 2.30 82.05
C LEU A 255 -26.11 1.50 82.58
N SER A 256 -26.49 0.43 81.88
CA SER A 256 -27.58 -0.47 82.32
C SER A 256 -27.18 -1.20 83.60
N GLU A 257 -25.95 -1.71 83.69
CA GLU A 257 -25.40 -2.35 84.89
C GLU A 257 -25.30 -1.37 86.08
N LYS A 258 -25.03 -0.09 85.84
CA LYS A 258 -25.03 0.97 86.88
C LYS A 258 -26.42 1.39 87.34
N LEU A 259 -27.46 1.14 86.56
CA LEU A 259 -28.86 1.46 86.87
C LEU A 259 -29.61 0.30 87.56
N GLU A 260 -29.03 -0.91 87.59
CA GLU A 260 -29.58 -2.10 88.27
C GLU A 260 -29.11 -2.27 89.74
N VAL A 261 -28.67 -1.19 90.40
CA VAL A 261 -28.45 -1.10 91.86
C VAL A 261 -29.43 -0.12 92.46
#